data_AF-A0A497R4U4-F1
#
_entry.id   AF-A0A497R4U4-F1
#
_cell.length_a   1.000
_cell.length_b   1.000
_cell.length_c   1.000
_cell.angle_alpha   90.00
_cell.angle_beta   90.00
_cell.angle_gamma   90.00
#
_symmetry.space_group_name_H-M   'P 1'
#
loop_
_entity.id
_entity.type
_entity.pdbx_description
1 polymer ?
#
loop_
_entity_poly.entity_id
_entity_poly.type
_entity_poly.pdbx_seq_one_letter_code
_entity_poly.pdbx_strand_id
1 'polypeptide(L)'
;MYVGIVIASFIFASLLMPLLIKYLRKKGIVATDYYKKDLREIPTGGGILILLSLVIFYGICILFHLNGINLFNLNKLEWYSAL
;
A
#
# COMPACT_ATOMS: atom_id res chain seq x y z
N MET A 1 -1.73 5.36 -18.87
CA MET A 1 -1.45 5.02 -17.47
C MET A 1 -2.57 5.63 -16.64
N TYR A 2 -3.49 4.82 -16.12
CA TYR A 2 -4.60 5.36 -15.33
C TYR A 2 -4.11 5.64 -13.91
N VAL A 3 -3.51 6.83 -13.74
CA VAL A 3 -3.00 7.35 -12.47
C VAL A 3 -4.05 7.26 -11.35
N GLY A 4 -5.35 7.27 -11.70
CA GLY A 4 -6.46 7.12 -10.77
C GLY A 4 -6.41 5.87 -9.88
N ILE A 5 -6.00 4.70 -10.39
CA ILE A 5 -5.95 3.47 -9.56
C ILE A 5 -4.81 3.52 -8.55
N VAL A 6 -3.68 4.11 -8.94
CA VAL A 6 -2.52 4.32 -8.06
C VAL A 6 -2.89 5.33 -6.97
N ILE A 7 -3.52 6.45 -7.34
CA ILE A 7 -4.03 7.43 -6.37
C ILE A 7 -5.04 6.79 -5.42
N ALA A 8 -5.98 5.98 -5.93
CA ALA A 8 -6.96 5.29 -5.10
C ALA A 8 -6.28 4.33 -4.09
N SER A 9 -5.28 3.56 -4.53
CA SER A 9 -4.51 2.66 -3.64
C SER A 9 -3.72 3.40 -2.57
N PHE A 10 -3.20 4.59 -2.89
CA PHE A 10 -2.50 5.45 -1.95
C PHE A 10 -3.46 6.05 -0.92
N ILE A 11 -4.62 6.56 -1.36
CA ILE A 11 -5.66 7.09 -0.47
C ILE A 11 -6.15 5.98 0.46
N PHE A 12 -6.43 4.79 -0.06
CA PHE A 12 -6.84 3.63 0.73
C PHE A 12 -5.84 3.29 1.84
N ALA A 13 -4.55 3.15 1.49
CA ALA A 13 -3.51 2.88 2.47
C ALA A 13 -3.37 4.01 3.51
N SER A 14 -3.43 5.27 3.07
CA SER A 14 -3.30 6.44 3.94
C SER A 14 -4.45 6.56 4.94
N LEU A 15 -5.67 6.25 4.54
CA LEU A 15 -6.85 6.28 5.41
C LEU A 15 -6.85 5.15 6.45
N LEU A 16 -6.37 3.96 6.06
CA LEU A 16 -6.33 2.80 6.95
C LEU A 16 -5.10 2.78 7.87
N MET A 17 -4.02 3.48 7.51
CA MET A 17 -2.77 3.48 8.29
C MET A 17 -2.97 3.93 9.74
N PRO A 18 -3.72 5.01 10.06
CA PRO A 18 -3.98 5.40 11.45
C PRO A 18 -4.71 4.32 12.26
N LEU A 19 -5.62 3.58 11.63
CA LEU A 19 -6.34 2.48 12.27
C LEU A 19 -5.41 1.32 12.56
N LEU A 20 -4.56 0.96 11.60
CA LEU A 20 -3.54 -0.06 11.77
C LEU A 20 -2.55 0.29 12.88
N ILE A 21 -2.06 1.53 12.91
CA ILE A 21 -1.15 2.05 13.96
C ILE A 21 -1.78 1.85 15.35
N LYS A 22 -3.05 2.23 15.52
CA LYS A 22 -3.78 2.03 16.79
C LYS A 22 -3.91 0.55 17.15
N TYR A 23 -4.22 -0.30 16.16
CA TYR A 23 -4.35 -1.74 16.35
C TYR A 23 -3.02 -2.40 16.77
N LEU A 24 -1.94 -2.12 16.04
CA LEU A 24 -0.61 -2.68 16.30
C LEU A 24 -0.10 -2.26 17.68
N ARG A 25 -0.27 -0.99 18.04
CA ARG A 25 0.06 -0.49 19.38
C ARG A 25 -0.74 -1.21 20.47
N LYS A 26 -2.06 -1.39 20.29
CA LYS A 26 -2.90 -2.14 21.25
C LYS A 26 -2.46 -3.60 21.41
N LYS A 27 -1.90 -4.20 20.36
CA LYS A 27 -1.39 -5.57 20.36
C LYS A 27 0.05 -5.72 20.89
N GLY A 28 0.71 -4.62 21.23
CA GLY A 28 2.14 -4.64 21.62
C GLY A 28 3.08 -4.96 20.46
N ILE A 29 2.61 -4.87 19.21
CA ILE A 29 3.44 -5.06 18.02
C ILE A 29 4.13 -3.73 17.71
N VAL A 30 5.15 -3.45 18.51
CA VAL A 30 5.92 -2.20 18.50
C VAL A 30 7.41 -2.51 18.58
N ALA A 31 8.22 -1.55 18.15
CA ALA A 31 9.67 -1.57 18.28
C ALA A 31 10.14 -0.26 18.94
N THR A 32 11.17 -0.34 19.76
CA THR A 32 11.81 0.84 20.35
C THR A 32 12.56 1.63 19.27
N ASP A 33 12.30 2.93 19.19
CA ASP A 33 13.06 3.83 18.31
C ASP A 33 14.35 4.27 19.00
N TYR A 34 15.43 3.51 18.78
CA TYR A 34 16.75 3.76 19.38
C TYR A 34 17.42 5.07 18.93
N TYR A 35 16.90 5.72 17.89
CA TYR A 35 17.44 6.99 17.39
C TYR A 35 16.91 8.20 18.16
N LYS A 36 15.95 8.01 19.08
CA LYS A 36 15.36 9.09 19.87
C LYS A 36 15.66 8.95 21.35
N LYS A 37 15.94 10.08 22.00
CA LYS A 37 16.33 10.14 23.42
C LYS A 37 15.26 9.61 24.38
N ASP A 38 13.98 9.74 23.99
CA ASP A 38 12.82 9.26 24.76
C ASP A 38 12.57 7.75 24.61
N LEU A 39 13.34 7.05 23.76
CA LEU A 39 13.23 5.60 23.50
C LEU A 39 11.79 5.16 23.25
N ARG A 40 11.01 6.01 22.56
CA ARG A 40 9.59 5.76 22.37
C ARG A 40 9.34 4.56 21.47
N GLU A 41 8.26 3.85 21.76
CA GLU A 41 7.82 2.71 20.97
C GLU A 41 6.96 3.14 19.76
N ILE A 42 7.34 2.64 18.60
CA ILE A 42 6.64 2.85 17.33
C ILE A 42 6.09 1.51 16.80
N PRO A 43 4.85 1.47 16.30
CA PRO A 43 4.31 0.25 15.72
C PRO A 43 5.13 -0.21 14.51
N THR A 44 5.36 -1.52 14.43
CA THR A 44 6.10 -2.16 13.35
C THR A 44 5.18 -3.04 12.50
N GLY A 45 5.54 -3.29 11.24
CA GLY A 45 4.73 -4.11 10.32
C GLY A 45 3.74 -3.33 9.45
N GLY A 46 3.84 -2.00 9.38
CA GLY A 46 2.99 -1.17 8.51
C GLY A 46 3.04 -1.55 7.02
N GLY A 47 4.13 -2.18 6.57
CA GLY A 47 4.29 -2.70 5.21
C GLY A 47 3.21 -3.74 4.81
N ILE A 48 2.62 -4.44 5.78
CA ILE A 48 1.53 -5.40 5.50
C ILE A 48 0.33 -4.71 4.84
N LEU A 49 -0.01 -3.49 5.28
CA LEU A 49 -1.12 -2.74 4.69
C LEU A 49 -0.80 -2.25 3.28
N ILE A 50 0.47 -1.92 3.01
CA ILE A 50 0.92 -1.54 1.68
C ILE A 50 0.79 -2.74 0.73
N LEU A 51 1.24 -3.92 1.15
CA LEU A 51 1.11 -5.16 0.36
C LEU A 51 -0.36 -5.55 0.16
N LEU A 52 -1.19 -5.40 1.18
CA LEU A 52 -2.63 -5.65 1.07
C LEU A 52 -3.28 -4.71 0.06
N SER A 53 -2.94 -3.41 0.09
CA SER A 53 -3.40 -2.43 -0.90
C SER A 53 -2.98 -2.86 -2.30
N LEU A 54 -1.71 -3.25 -2.50
CA LEU A 54 -1.21 -3.73 -3.78
C LEU A 54 -2.06 -4.90 -4.30
N VAL A 55 -2.27 -5.95 -3.51
CA VAL A 55 -3.03 -7.14 -3.90
C VAL A 55 -4.47 -6.79 -4.26
N ILE A 56 -5.15 -5.98 -3.45
CA ILE A 56 -6.54 -5.57 -3.70
C ILE A 56 -6.66 -4.82 -5.02
N PHE A 57 -5.82 -3.80 -5.24
CA PHE A 57 -5.95 -2.94 -6.41
C PHE A 57 -5.46 -3.62 -7.70
N TYR A 58 -4.46 -4.50 -7.63
CA TYR A 58 -4.11 -5.37 -8.75
C TYR A 58 -5.24 -6.36 -9.07
N GLY A 59 -5.84 -6.97 -8.05
CA GLY A 59 -7.00 -7.85 -8.22
C GLY A 59 -8.17 -7.13 -8.90
N ILE A 60 -8.48 -5.92 -8.48
CA ILE A 60 -9.50 -5.06 -9.12
C ILE A 60 -9.15 -4.80 -10.60
N CYS A 61 -7.88 -4.49 -10.91
CA CYS A 61 -7.44 -4.30 -12.29
C CYS A 61 -7.64 -5.55 -13.15
N ILE A 62 -7.31 -6.73 -12.62
CA ILE A 62 -7.51 -8.02 -13.30
C ILE A 62 -9.01 -8.26 -13.53
N LEU A 63 -9.85 -8.06 -12.52
CA LEU A 63 -11.29 -8.22 -12.64
C LEU A 63 -11.90 -7.31 -13.72
N PHE A 64 -11.49 -6.04 -13.77
CA PHE A 64 -11.96 -5.14 -14.81
C PHE A 64 -11.49 -5.54 -16.20
N HIS A 65 -10.23 -5.98 -16.33
CA HIS A 65 -9.69 -6.47 -17.59
C HIS A 65 -10.49 -7.68 -18.11
N LEU A 66 -10.81 -8.64 -17.24
CA LEU A 66 -11.62 -9.82 -17.58
C LEU A 66 -13.04 -9.46 -18.03
N ASN A 67 -13.59 -8.33 -17.57
CA ASN A 67 -14.90 -7.82 -17.98
C ASN A 67 -14.84 -6.91 -19.23
N GLY A 68 -13.71 -6.92 -19.96
CA GLY A 68 -13.52 -6.12 -21.18
C GLY A 68 -13.24 -4.64 -20.92
N ILE A 69 -13.07 -4.22 -19.66
CA ILE A 69 -12.74 -2.86 -19.28
C ILE A 69 -11.23 -2.76 -19.06
N ASN A 70 -10.51 -2.26 -20.06
CA ASN A 70 -9.05 -2.09 -19.99
C ASN A 70 -8.64 -0.89 -19.12
N LEU A 71 -8.53 -1.09 -17.81
CA LEU A 71 -7.96 -0.13 -16.86
C LEU A 71 -6.43 -0.09 -16.85
N PHE A 72 -5.77 -1.04 -17.49
CA PHE A 72 -4.32 -1.04 -17.66
C PHE A 72 -3.98 -1.39 -19.10
N ASN A 73 -3.25 -0.50 -19.77
CA ASN A 73 -2.55 -0.87 -20.98
C ASN A 73 -1.17 -1.39 -20.55
N LEU A 74 -1.10 -2.69 -20.23
CA LEU A 74 0.14 -3.35 -19.79
C LEU A 74 1.27 -3.19 -20.82
N ASN A 75 0.94 -3.04 -22.10
CA ASN A 75 1.91 -2.79 -23.18
C ASN A 75 2.54 -1.40 -23.12
N LYS A 76 1.98 -0.45 -22.36
CA LYS A 76 2.57 0.88 -22.13
C LYS A 76 3.37 0.95 -20.83
N LEU A 77 3.39 -0.13 -20.06
CA LEU A 77 4.30 -0.34 -18.94
C LEU A 77 5.61 -0.96 -19.45
N GLU A 78 6.01 -0.64 -20.69
CA GLU A 78 7.40 -0.83 -21.10
C GLU A 78 8.25 0.02 -20.16
N TRP A 79 9.07 -0.68 -19.41
CA TRP A 79 10.00 -0.14 -18.45
C TRP A 79 10.83 0.97 -19.11
N TYR A 80 10.51 2.22 -18.80
CA TYR A 80 11.37 3.38 -19.04
C TYR A 80 12.62 3.36 -18.13
N SER A 81 13.13 2.16 -17.83
CA SER A 81 14.28 1.89 -16.98
C SER A 81 15.15 0.75 -17.51
N ALA A 82 15.06 0.44 -18.81
CA ALA A 82 16.03 -0.39 -19.50
C ALA A 82 16.70 0.40 -20.64
N LEU A 83 17.15 1.63 -20.34
CA LEU A 83 18.29 2.34 -20.95
C LEU A 83 18.43 3.73 -20.30
#